data_AF-A0A3D1BV44-F1
#
_entry.id   AF-A0A3D1BV44-F1
#
_cell.length_a   1.000
_cell.length_b   1.000
_cell.length_c   1.000
_cell.angle_alpha   90.00
_cell.angle_beta   90.00
_cell.angle_gamma   90.00
#
_symmetry.space_group_name_H-M   'P 1'
#
loop_
_entity.id
_entity.type
_entity.pdbx_description
1 polymer ?
#
loop_
_entity_poly.entity_id
_entity_poly.type
_entity_poly.pdbx_seq_one_letter_code
_entity_poly.pdbx_strand_id
1 'polypeptide(L)'
;MKKAIILLITFLSAITVCRAQTIDEVLWYSQLFYGGTARFQAMGGAFTALGGDLSVLSQNPAGLGVYRSMEISLSPQMYYNNTISSYNNTESNDYAYQFNLNQAGFVFPLVSRNNTEGLSGLNFAYSFNRTNNFNMNAVISGVNNNSSMADYWADIASGIYFTDLDGAAGAAFEVWILDTLDGSGGYEYATTFSEYGQNTNSTYGQTVRRLITREGYAGEHAFSVSVNYGHKLYVGATLGINKIESYSTYEHTEMDNNSLIFDFNNFAYKDVVETSGRGFSLKLGAIVRPVEMLRLGFAFHTPTVYRLDEYYYDDIRSEFDNSDYYTWENDPFRFSYTLTTPLRAMAGAAIQLGKSGMLSADYEFVDYRMARFSKASDSYDYYYDNQDIKDVYDIAHNIRLGGEFRLNNLYMRAGYAIYGSPFVKGEDNEDNFQSVYSAGLGLRQKNFSFDVSYALRTNAEMYFMYNHPEINPAEIEYNRHMVTATLGFRF
;
A
#
# COMPACT_ATOMS: atom_id res chain seq x y z
N MET A 1 -7.33 -2.22 43.09
CA MET A 1 -8.32 -1.12 43.13
C MET A 1 -7.59 0.21 43.04
N LYS A 2 -7.37 0.69 41.81
CA LYS A 2 -7.01 2.06 41.48
C LYS A 2 -7.76 2.40 40.20
N LYS A 3 -8.91 3.06 40.37
CA LYS A 3 -9.67 3.70 39.29
C LYS A 3 -9.48 5.21 39.46
N ALA A 4 -9.61 5.92 38.34
CA ALA A 4 -9.55 7.37 38.17
C ALA A 4 -8.13 7.94 37.98
N ILE A 5 -7.72 8.05 36.72
CA ILE A 5 -7.67 9.30 35.95
C ILE A 5 -7.46 8.86 34.49
N ILE A 6 -8.54 8.73 33.72
CA ILE A 6 -8.52 8.68 32.26
C ILE A 6 -9.18 9.98 31.85
N LEU A 7 -8.36 10.93 31.41
CA LEU A 7 -8.79 12.23 30.96
C LEU A 7 -8.36 12.28 29.49
N LEU A 8 -9.35 12.08 28.63
CA LEU A 8 -9.47 12.58 27.26
C LEU A 8 -8.12 12.85 26.55
N ILE A 9 -7.61 11.82 25.87
CA ILE A 9 -6.84 12.04 24.63
C ILE A 9 -7.84 11.71 23.53
N THR A 10 -8.77 12.64 23.30
CA THR A 10 -9.62 12.65 22.13
C THR A 10 -8.70 12.89 20.94
N PHE A 11 -8.71 11.92 20.03
CA PHE A 11 -8.10 11.99 18.72
C PHE A 11 -8.46 13.33 18.07
N LEU A 12 -7.45 14.19 17.89
CA LEU A 12 -7.61 15.54 17.39
C LEU A 12 -7.40 15.54 15.87
N SER A 13 -8.20 14.76 15.13
CA SER A 13 -8.33 14.88 13.66
C SER A 13 -9.35 15.96 13.30
N ALA A 14 -9.26 17.12 13.97
CA ALA A 14 -10.10 18.28 13.71
C ALA A 14 -9.28 19.32 12.91
N ILE A 15 -9.64 19.49 11.63
CA ILE A 15 -9.88 20.76 10.91
C ILE A 15 -10.13 20.43 9.42
N THR A 16 -11.42 20.38 9.08
CA THR A 16 -12.16 20.77 7.86
C THR A 16 -11.47 21.04 6.51
N VAL A 17 -12.30 20.81 5.47
CA VAL A 17 -12.25 21.21 4.05
C VAL A 17 -11.54 20.24 3.11
N CYS A 18 -12.35 19.49 2.35
CA CYS A 18 -12.02 18.80 1.10
C CYS A 18 -10.55 18.33 1.00
N ARG A 19 -10.18 17.34 1.81
CA ARG A 19 -8.84 16.72 1.76
C ARG A 19 -8.95 15.44 0.95
N ALA A 20 -8.50 15.48 -0.30
CA ALA A 20 -8.26 14.26 -1.06
C ALA A 20 -7.00 13.51 -0.59
N GLN A 21 -6.10 14.18 0.16
CA GLN A 21 -4.89 13.57 0.70
C GLN A 21 -5.14 12.98 2.09
N THR A 22 -4.86 11.69 2.25
CA THR A 22 -4.97 11.00 3.53
C THR A 22 -3.63 10.50 4.03
N ILE A 23 -3.50 10.39 5.36
CA ILE A 23 -2.33 9.76 6.00
C ILE A 23 -2.21 8.29 5.57
N ASP A 24 -3.32 7.64 5.22
CA ASP A 24 -3.35 6.27 4.68
C ASP A 24 -2.67 6.17 3.31
N GLU A 25 -2.90 7.14 2.41
CA GLU A 25 -2.25 7.19 1.10
C GLU A 25 -0.73 7.35 1.20
N VAL A 26 -0.25 8.13 2.19
CA VAL A 26 1.19 8.22 2.51
C VAL A 26 1.75 6.83 2.73
N LEU A 27 1.08 6.02 3.54
CA LEU A 27 1.52 4.67 3.84
C LEU A 27 1.45 3.77 2.60
N TRP A 28 0.32 3.76 1.90
CA TRP A 28 0.12 2.90 0.72
C TRP A 28 1.15 3.17 -0.37
N TYR A 29 1.42 4.44 -0.67
CA TYR A 29 2.41 4.83 -1.67
C TYR A 29 3.86 4.66 -1.19
N SER A 30 4.09 4.65 0.12
CA SER A 30 5.41 4.45 0.72
C SER A 30 5.78 2.98 0.92
N GLN A 31 4.80 2.08 1.01
CA GLN A 31 5.02 0.65 1.13
C GLN A 31 5.64 0.07 -0.14
N LEU A 32 6.73 -0.69 0.04
CA LEU A 32 7.40 -1.42 -1.03
C LEU A 32 7.29 -2.91 -0.75
N PHE A 33 6.60 -3.62 -1.66
CA PHE A 33 6.61 -5.07 -1.72
C PHE A 33 7.31 -5.43 -3.01
N TYR A 34 8.62 -5.64 -2.93
CA TYR A 34 9.45 -5.85 -4.12
C TYR A 34 8.84 -6.96 -5.00
N GLY A 35 8.30 -6.56 -6.15
CA GLY A 35 8.10 -7.45 -7.29
C GLY A 35 9.46 -7.92 -7.80
N GLY A 36 9.45 -8.94 -8.65
CA GLY A 36 10.66 -9.49 -9.22
C GLY A 36 10.41 -10.78 -10.01
N THR A 37 11.48 -11.51 -10.26
CA THR A 37 11.42 -12.83 -10.88
C THR A 37 10.70 -13.83 -9.97
N ALA A 38 10.20 -14.92 -10.55
CA ALA A 38 9.67 -16.06 -9.82
C ALA A 38 10.73 -16.66 -8.86
N ARG A 39 12.01 -16.63 -9.23
CA ARG A 39 13.10 -17.04 -8.34
C ARG A 39 13.20 -16.14 -7.11
N PHE A 40 13.12 -14.82 -7.29
CA PHE A 40 13.14 -13.85 -6.21
C PHE A 40 11.92 -14.02 -5.28
N GLN A 41 10.72 -14.12 -5.87
CA GLN A 41 9.47 -14.30 -5.14
C GLN A 41 9.45 -15.60 -4.34
N ALA A 42 9.89 -16.73 -4.92
CA ALA A 42 9.94 -18.03 -4.23
C ALA A 42 10.91 -18.10 -3.04
N MET A 43 11.82 -17.13 -2.93
CA MET A 43 12.80 -17.02 -1.84
C MET A 43 12.38 -15.97 -0.80
N GLY A 44 11.12 -15.52 -0.82
CA GLY A 44 10.62 -14.46 0.05
C GLY A 44 11.30 -13.10 -0.17
N GLY A 45 11.97 -12.89 -1.31
CA GLY A 45 12.74 -11.69 -1.59
C GLY A 45 14.02 -11.52 -0.76
N ALA A 46 14.55 -12.59 -0.15
CA ALA A 46 15.78 -12.56 0.66
C ALA A 46 17.06 -12.50 -0.22
N PHE A 47 17.25 -11.40 -0.95
CA PHE A 47 18.29 -11.23 -1.97
C PHE A 47 19.33 -10.14 -1.66
N THR A 48 19.33 -9.56 -0.46
CA THR A 48 20.28 -8.50 -0.07
C THR A 48 21.73 -8.97 -0.18
N ALA A 49 22.05 -10.22 0.16
CA ALA A 49 23.39 -10.79 0.01
C ALA A 49 23.59 -11.66 -1.26
N LEU A 50 22.54 -11.81 -2.06
CA LEU A 50 22.53 -12.66 -3.26
C LEU A 50 22.70 -11.82 -4.53
N GLY A 51 22.92 -12.51 -5.65
CA GLY A 51 23.06 -11.89 -6.96
C GLY A 51 22.68 -12.85 -8.09
N GLY A 52 22.88 -12.41 -9.33
CA GLY A 52 22.52 -13.20 -10.51
C GLY A 52 21.01 -13.39 -10.65
N ASP A 53 20.24 -12.38 -10.27
CA ASP A 53 18.80 -12.24 -10.50
C ASP A 53 18.51 -10.78 -10.86
N LEU A 54 17.58 -10.51 -11.79
CA LEU A 54 17.29 -9.15 -12.24
C LEU A 54 16.63 -8.30 -11.12
N SER A 55 15.97 -8.93 -10.15
CA SER A 55 15.31 -8.25 -9.02
C SER A 55 16.26 -7.50 -8.10
N VAL A 56 17.57 -7.83 -8.14
CA VAL A 56 18.57 -7.13 -7.32
C VAL A 56 18.76 -5.67 -7.73
N LEU A 57 18.38 -5.28 -8.96
CA LEU A 57 18.44 -3.88 -9.40
C LEU A 57 17.61 -2.96 -8.49
N SER A 58 16.43 -3.42 -8.06
CA SER A 58 15.52 -2.68 -7.18
C SER A 58 15.79 -2.90 -5.69
N GLN A 59 16.62 -3.89 -5.32
CA GLN A 59 16.91 -4.22 -3.91
C GLN A 59 18.37 -3.96 -3.52
N ASN A 60 19.34 -4.74 -4.02
CA ASN A 60 20.76 -4.50 -3.80
C ASN A 60 21.54 -4.54 -5.13
N PRO A 61 21.85 -3.37 -5.74
CA PRO A 61 22.51 -3.34 -7.04
C PRO A 61 23.91 -3.96 -7.07
N ALA A 62 24.58 -4.20 -5.94
CA ALA A 62 25.82 -4.96 -5.94
C ALA A 62 25.62 -6.41 -6.42
N GLY A 63 24.42 -6.99 -6.26
CA GLY A 63 24.06 -8.31 -6.76
C GLY A 63 24.17 -8.45 -8.28
N LEU A 64 24.10 -7.32 -9.00
CA LEU A 64 24.30 -7.27 -10.44
C LEU A 64 25.74 -7.67 -10.83
N GLY A 65 26.73 -7.42 -9.98
CA GLY A 65 28.15 -7.70 -10.27
C GLY A 65 28.48 -9.19 -10.37
N VAL A 66 27.53 -10.06 -10.01
CA VAL A 66 27.63 -11.51 -10.11
C VAL A 66 27.42 -12.01 -11.56
N TYR A 67 26.68 -11.25 -12.39
CA TYR A 67 26.44 -11.62 -13.78
C TYR A 67 27.74 -11.68 -14.59
N ARG A 68 27.82 -12.69 -15.48
CA ARG A 68 28.99 -12.97 -16.34
C ARG A 68 28.69 -13.00 -17.83
N SER A 69 27.42 -13.13 -18.17
CA SER A 69 26.87 -13.22 -19.51
C SER A 69 25.70 -12.26 -19.63
N MET A 70 25.32 -11.93 -20.85
CA MET A 70 24.10 -11.18 -21.07
C MET A 70 22.91 -12.05 -20.65
N GLU A 71 21.92 -11.44 -20.00
CA GLU A 71 20.67 -12.10 -19.64
C GLU A 71 19.50 -11.16 -19.95
N ILE A 72 18.45 -11.70 -20.56
CA ILE A 72 17.15 -11.04 -20.71
C ILE A 72 16.15 -11.83 -19.88
N SER A 73 15.34 -11.14 -19.08
CA SER A 73 14.33 -11.78 -18.25
C SER A 73 12.97 -11.09 -18.39
N LEU A 74 11.91 -11.90 -18.44
CA LEU A 74 10.52 -11.48 -18.48
C LEU A 74 9.74 -12.27 -17.43
N SER A 75 9.01 -11.57 -16.57
CA SER A 75 8.28 -12.14 -15.45
C SER A 75 6.83 -11.67 -15.40
N PRO A 76 5.90 -12.25 -16.19
CA PRO A 76 4.46 -12.03 -16.01
C PRO A 76 3.98 -12.59 -14.66
N GLN A 77 2.92 -12.00 -14.14
CA GLN A 77 2.32 -12.37 -12.86
C GLN A 77 0.80 -12.27 -12.89
N MET A 78 0.16 -13.20 -12.21
CA MET A 78 -1.28 -13.21 -11.94
C MET A 78 -1.51 -12.99 -10.45
N TYR A 79 -2.36 -12.03 -10.12
CA TYR A 79 -2.89 -11.82 -8.79
C TYR A 79 -4.28 -12.42 -8.67
N TYR A 80 -4.52 -13.03 -7.53
CA TYR A 80 -5.84 -13.37 -7.03
C TYR A 80 -5.93 -12.81 -5.61
N ASN A 81 -6.71 -11.75 -5.47
CA ASN A 81 -6.93 -11.08 -4.20
C ASN A 81 -8.27 -11.53 -3.66
N ASN A 82 -8.28 -12.02 -2.43
CA ASN A 82 -9.47 -12.30 -1.65
C ASN A 82 -9.47 -11.35 -0.46
N THR A 83 -10.59 -10.65 -0.26
CA THR A 83 -10.81 -9.81 0.90
C THR A 83 -12.00 -10.33 1.67
N ILE A 84 -11.82 -10.58 2.97
CA ILE A 84 -12.91 -10.93 3.88
C ILE A 84 -13.08 -9.75 4.83
N SER A 85 -14.30 -9.23 4.98
CA SER A 85 -14.59 -8.17 5.93
C SER A 85 -15.60 -8.64 6.97
N SER A 86 -15.41 -8.20 8.21
CA SER A 86 -16.30 -8.49 9.33
C SER A 86 -16.76 -7.17 9.95
N TYR A 87 -18.07 -6.95 9.97
CA TYR A 87 -18.68 -5.75 10.55
C TYR A 87 -20.01 -6.10 11.24
N ASN A 88 -20.15 -5.74 12.53
CA ASN A 88 -21.35 -5.98 13.33
C ASN A 88 -21.94 -7.41 13.17
N ASN A 89 -21.10 -8.44 13.31
CA ASN A 89 -21.43 -9.87 13.17
C ASN A 89 -21.86 -10.31 11.76
N THR A 90 -21.61 -9.49 10.74
CA THR A 90 -21.83 -9.85 9.33
C THR A 90 -20.48 -9.99 8.65
N GLU A 91 -20.29 -11.11 7.94
CA GLU A 91 -19.10 -11.37 7.13
C GLU A 91 -19.44 -11.13 5.65
N SER A 92 -18.55 -10.46 4.92
CA SER A 92 -18.62 -10.29 3.47
C SER A 92 -17.31 -10.71 2.82
N ASN A 93 -17.37 -11.23 1.59
CA ASN A 93 -16.21 -11.75 0.88
C ASN A 93 -16.23 -11.26 -0.58
N ASP A 94 -15.10 -10.77 -1.07
CA ASP A 94 -14.94 -10.30 -2.45
C ASP A 94 -13.60 -10.73 -3.06
N TYR A 95 -13.58 -10.85 -4.39
CA TYR A 95 -12.45 -11.36 -5.16
C TYR A 95 -12.08 -10.41 -6.31
N ALA A 96 -10.78 -10.18 -6.48
CA ALA A 96 -10.24 -9.47 -7.63
C ALA A 96 -9.13 -10.27 -8.32
N TYR A 97 -9.15 -10.28 -9.65
CA TYR A 97 -8.17 -10.97 -10.49
C TYR A 97 -7.43 -9.95 -11.34
N GLN A 98 -6.11 -10.05 -11.41
CA GLN A 98 -5.33 -9.13 -12.24
C GLN A 98 -4.11 -9.82 -12.84
N PHE A 99 -4.03 -9.81 -14.16
CA PHE A 99 -2.82 -10.17 -14.89
C PHE A 99 -1.97 -8.93 -15.11
N ASN A 100 -0.66 -9.03 -14.89
CA ASN A 100 0.27 -7.94 -15.16
C ASN A 100 1.68 -8.43 -15.49
N LEU A 101 2.52 -7.48 -15.89
CA LEU A 101 3.95 -7.68 -16.01
C LEU A 101 4.63 -7.23 -14.72
N ASN A 102 5.13 -8.18 -13.93
CA ASN A 102 5.79 -7.90 -12.66
C ASN A 102 7.20 -7.33 -12.88
N GLN A 103 7.96 -7.95 -13.79
CA GLN A 103 9.31 -7.50 -14.10
C GLN A 103 9.71 -7.81 -15.54
N ALA A 104 10.45 -6.89 -16.17
CA ALA A 104 11.13 -7.15 -17.44
C ALA A 104 12.43 -6.36 -17.52
N GLY A 105 13.46 -6.94 -18.14
CA GLY A 105 14.70 -6.21 -18.35
C GLY A 105 15.84 -7.07 -18.82
N PHE A 106 17.03 -6.49 -18.78
CA PHE A 106 18.25 -7.13 -19.24
C PHE A 106 19.47 -6.71 -18.43
N VAL A 107 20.48 -7.56 -18.47
CA VAL A 107 21.82 -7.31 -17.96
C VAL A 107 22.81 -7.43 -19.10
N PHE A 108 23.73 -6.48 -19.18
CA PHE A 108 24.82 -6.46 -20.15
C PHE A 108 26.18 -6.34 -19.44
N PRO A 109 27.03 -7.39 -19.49
CA PRO A 109 28.38 -7.33 -18.95
C PRO A 109 29.31 -6.55 -19.89
N LEU A 110 29.77 -5.39 -19.45
CA LEU A 110 30.77 -4.56 -20.17
C LEU A 110 32.18 -5.11 -19.99
N VAL A 111 32.49 -5.62 -18.79
CA VAL A 111 33.74 -6.31 -18.47
C VAL A 111 33.40 -7.60 -17.77
N SER A 112 33.98 -8.71 -18.23
CA SER A 112 33.87 -10.02 -17.59
C SER A 112 35.23 -10.70 -17.66
N ARG A 113 35.98 -10.66 -16.56
CA ARG A 113 37.33 -11.23 -16.43
C ARG A 113 37.35 -12.27 -15.32
N ASN A 114 38.23 -13.26 -15.47
CA ASN A 114 38.46 -14.34 -14.49
C ASN A 114 39.63 -14.06 -13.54
N ASN A 115 40.07 -12.80 -13.42
CA ASN A 115 41.12 -12.38 -12.50
C ASN A 115 40.63 -12.31 -11.05
N THR A 116 41.45 -12.80 -10.13
CA THR A 116 41.22 -12.74 -8.68
C THR A 116 41.70 -11.44 -8.04
N GLU A 117 42.37 -10.59 -8.81
CA GLU A 117 42.90 -9.29 -8.39
C GLU A 117 42.41 -8.18 -9.32
N GLY A 118 42.06 -7.02 -8.74
CA GLY A 118 41.60 -5.88 -9.51
C GLY A 118 40.15 -5.97 -9.98
N LEU A 119 39.83 -5.17 -11.00
CA LEU A 119 38.52 -5.17 -11.64
C LEU A 119 38.28 -6.49 -12.39
N SER A 120 37.30 -7.25 -11.93
CA SER A 120 36.93 -8.54 -12.53
C SER A 120 35.59 -8.51 -13.26
N GLY A 121 34.74 -7.51 -12.98
CA GLY A 121 33.52 -7.31 -13.74
C GLY A 121 32.98 -5.90 -13.66
N LEU A 122 32.33 -5.47 -14.75
CA LEU A 122 31.56 -4.24 -14.84
C LEU A 122 30.28 -4.58 -15.60
N ASN A 123 29.13 -4.39 -14.96
CA ASN A 123 27.84 -4.73 -15.52
C ASN A 123 26.96 -3.49 -15.58
N PHE A 124 26.24 -3.33 -16.68
CA PHE A 124 25.15 -2.38 -16.83
C PHE A 124 23.84 -3.15 -16.95
N ALA A 125 22.75 -2.63 -16.40
CA ALA A 125 21.46 -3.28 -16.51
C ALA A 125 20.31 -2.28 -16.46
N TYR A 126 19.20 -2.71 -17.04
CA TYR A 126 17.92 -2.02 -16.98
C TYR A 126 16.84 -3.02 -16.59
N SER A 127 15.94 -2.61 -15.70
CA SER A 127 14.70 -3.35 -15.44
C SER A 127 13.54 -2.42 -15.17
N PHE A 128 12.39 -2.73 -15.74
CA PHE A 128 11.12 -2.34 -15.14
C PHE A 128 10.74 -3.35 -14.06
N ASN A 129 10.35 -2.88 -12.90
CA ASN A 129 9.86 -3.71 -11.80
C ASN A 129 8.62 -3.08 -11.16
N ARG A 130 7.57 -3.86 -10.90
CA ARG A 130 6.44 -3.42 -10.09
C ARG A 130 6.86 -3.46 -8.62
N THR A 131 6.73 -2.34 -7.93
CA THR A 131 7.18 -2.18 -6.53
C THR A 131 6.03 -2.19 -5.54
N ASN A 132 4.80 -1.94 -6.01
CA ASN A 132 3.58 -2.17 -5.26
C ASN A 132 2.39 -2.42 -6.21
N ASN A 133 1.34 -3.06 -5.72
CA ASN A 133 0.09 -3.30 -6.43
C ASN A 133 -1.07 -2.78 -5.57
N PHE A 134 -1.87 -1.86 -6.10
CA PHE A 134 -2.98 -1.24 -5.39
C PHE A 134 -4.31 -1.94 -5.64
N ASN A 135 -4.36 -2.88 -6.60
CA ASN A 135 -5.60 -3.58 -6.93
C ASN A 135 -6.21 -4.28 -5.72
N MET A 136 -7.46 -3.98 -5.43
CA MET A 136 -8.22 -4.57 -4.33
C MET A 136 -9.70 -4.24 -4.49
N ASN A 137 -10.56 -5.22 -4.20
CA ASN A 137 -11.97 -4.97 -3.93
C ASN A 137 -12.28 -5.37 -2.48
N ALA A 138 -13.14 -4.62 -1.82
CA ALA A 138 -13.71 -4.92 -0.53
C ALA A 138 -15.19 -4.57 -0.54
N VAL A 139 -15.99 -5.42 0.09
CA VAL A 139 -17.36 -5.11 0.47
C VAL A 139 -17.44 -5.23 1.97
N ILE A 140 -17.90 -4.20 2.64
CA ILE A 140 -18.28 -4.23 4.06
C ILE A 140 -19.79 -4.09 4.10
N SER A 141 -20.47 -4.91 4.90
CA SER A 141 -21.92 -4.86 5.04
C SER A 141 -22.31 -5.27 6.44
N GLY A 142 -23.32 -4.61 7.01
CA GLY A 142 -23.89 -4.98 8.31
C GLY A 142 -24.90 -3.95 8.81
N VAL A 143 -25.67 -4.30 9.83
CA VAL A 143 -26.61 -3.36 10.46
C VAL A 143 -25.87 -2.48 11.45
N ASN A 144 -26.02 -1.16 11.35
CA ASN A 144 -25.54 -0.22 12.37
C ASN A 144 -26.72 0.23 13.24
N ASN A 145 -26.55 0.16 14.56
CA ASN A 145 -27.58 0.51 15.54
C ASN A 145 -27.22 1.73 16.40
N ASN A 146 -26.06 2.34 16.18
CA ASN A 146 -25.54 3.39 17.07
C ASN A 146 -25.19 4.69 16.33
N SER A 147 -24.93 4.65 15.02
CA SER A 147 -24.50 5.83 14.28
C SER A 147 -24.83 5.76 12.79
N SER A 148 -24.72 6.90 12.12
CA SER A 148 -24.75 7.07 10.68
C SER A 148 -23.57 7.94 10.22
N MET A 149 -23.16 7.80 8.95
CA MET A 149 -22.28 8.78 8.30
C MET A 149 -22.89 10.19 8.31
N ALA A 150 -24.22 10.30 8.36
CA ALA A 150 -24.92 11.57 8.54
C ALA A 150 -24.55 12.27 9.85
N ASP A 151 -24.34 11.51 10.94
CA ASP A 151 -23.97 12.09 12.23
C ASP A 151 -22.56 12.71 12.17
N TYR A 152 -21.62 12.02 11.51
CA TYR A 152 -20.30 12.58 11.22
C TYR A 152 -20.38 13.87 10.40
N TRP A 153 -21.23 13.91 9.37
CA TRP A 153 -21.40 15.12 8.57
C TRP A 153 -22.05 16.27 9.36
N ALA A 154 -22.97 15.98 10.29
CA ALA A 154 -23.54 16.97 11.19
C ALA A 154 -22.46 17.52 12.15
N ASP A 155 -21.61 16.66 12.71
CA ASP A 155 -20.52 17.04 13.61
C ASP A 155 -19.54 18.01 12.95
N ILE A 156 -19.16 17.76 11.69
CA ILE A 156 -18.23 18.64 10.96
C ILE A 156 -18.93 19.90 10.40
N ALA A 157 -20.26 19.89 10.26
CA ALA A 157 -21.04 21.05 9.84
C ALA A 157 -21.27 22.05 10.99
N SER A 158 -21.35 21.55 12.24
CA SER A 158 -21.62 22.36 13.42
C SER A 158 -20.66 23.56 13.54
N GLY A 159 -21.25 24.75 13.75
CA GLY A 159 -20.53 26.02 13.84
C GLY A 159 -20.25 26.72 12.50
N ILE A 160 -20.58 26.09 11.36
CA ILE A 160 -20.55 26.69 10.02
C ILE A 160 -21.96 27.17 9.68
N TYR A 161 -22.09 28.33 9.05
CA TYR A 161 -23.40 28.82 8.60
C TYR A 161 -23.85 28.05 7.36
N PHE A 162 -25.13 27.69 7.24
CA PHE A 162 -25.62 26.77 6.20
C PHE A 162 -25.30 27.15 4.74
N THR A 163 -25.20 28.44 4.42
CA THR A 163 -24.81 28.87 3.06
C THR A 163 -23.31 28.75 2.78
N ASP A 164 -22.52 28.51 3.81
CA ASP A 164 -21.05 28.40 3.76
C ASP A 164 -20.59 26.94 3.90
N LEU A 165 -21.53 25.98 3.95
CA LEU A 165 -21.20 24.55 3.94
C LEU A 165 -20.58 24.16 2.60
N ASP A 166 -19.58 23.27 2.66
CA ASP A 166 -18.86 22.74 1.51
C ASP A 166 -18.47 21.26 1.77
N GLY A 167 -17.97 20.60 0.74
CA GLY A 167 -17.58 19.18 0.78
C GLY A 167 -18.73 18.26 1.16
N ALA A 168 -18.42 17.14 1.81
CA ALA A 168 -19.39 16.08 2.09
C ALA A 168 -20.57 16.54 2.98
N ALA A 169 -20.35 17.49 3.90
CA ALA A 169 -21.43 18.05 4.73
C ALA A 169 -22.37 18.95 3.93
N GLY A 170 -21.83 19.81 3.04
CA GLY A 170 -22.63 20.58 2.10
C GLY A 170 -23.42 19.69 1.16
N ALA A 171 -22.78 18.66 0.61
CA ALA A 171 -23.43 17.65 -0.23
C ALA A 171 -24.63 16.99 0.48
N ALA A 172 -24.43 16.56 1.73
CA ALA A 172 -25.46 15.92 2.54
C ALA A 172 -26.63 16.86 2.88
N PHE A 173 -26.36 18.15 3.05
CA PHE A 173 -27.38 19.18 3.23
C PHE A 173 -28.22 19.36 1.96
N GLU A 174 -27.60 19.41 0.78
CA GLU A 174 -28.29 19.58 -0.51
C GLU A 174 -29.22 18.41 -0.87
N VAL A 175 -28.98 17.22 -0.32
CA VAL A 175 -29.82 16.03 -0.51
C VAL A 175 -30.66 15.67 0.72
N TRP A 176 -30.90 16.62 1.62
CA TRP A 176 -31.77 16.48 2.79
C TRP A 176 -31.37 15.36 3.76
N ILE A 177 -30.11 14.89 3.75
CA ILE A 177 -29.62 14.00 4.82
C ILE A 177 -29.34 14.78 6.10
N LEU A 178 -28.96 16.05 5.94
CA LEU A 178 -28.83 17.05 6.99
C LEU A 178 -29.80 18.21 6.77
N ASP A 179 -30.26 18.82 7.86
CA ASP A 179 -30.89 20.14 7.85
C ASP A 179 -30.51 20.92 9.11
N THR A 180 -30.72 22.23 9.10
CA THR A 180 -30.49 23.11 10.24
C THR A 180 -31.48 22.82 11.37
N LEU A 181 -30.99 22.86 12.60
CA LEU A 181 -31.83 22.74 13.78
C LEU A 181 -32.64 24.03 14.00
N ASP A 182 -33.95 23.90 14.22
CA ASP A 182 -34.83 25.04 14.49
C ASP A 182 -34.35 25.90 15.66
N GLY A 183 -34.27 27.21 15.42
CA GLY A 183 -33.83 28.18 16.43
C GLY A 183 -32.31 28.25 16.65
N SER A 184 -31.51 27.45 15.94
CA SER A 184 -30.03 27.53 15.97
C SER A 184 -29.46 28.77 15.25
N GLY A 185 -30.27 29.43 14.43
CA GLY A 185 -29.82 30.50 13.54
C GLY A 185 -29.03 29.99 12.32
N GLY A 186 -29.10 28.69 12.02
CA GLY A 186 -28.48 28.09 10.85
C GLY A 186 -27.01 27.66 11.03
N TYR A 187 -26.62 27.37 12.27
CA TYR A 187 -25.25 26.95 12.66
C TYR A 187 -25.18 25.57 13.31
N GLU A 188 -26.32 25.01 13.71
CA GLU A 188 -26.40 23.65 14.26
C GLU A 188 -27.26 22.81 13.33
N TYR A 189 -26.94 21.53 13.25
CA TYR A 189 -27.52 20.61 12.27
C TYR A 189 -28.07 19.38 12.96
N ALA A 190 -29.08 18.79 12.34
CA ALA A 190 -29.64 17.52 12.72
C ALA A 190 -29.83 16.66 11.47
N THR A 191 -29.87 15.34 11.68
CA THR A 191 -29.92 14.37 10.58
C THR A 191 -31.34 13.84 10.38
N THR A 192 -31.60 13.23 9.23
CA THR A 192 -32.83 12.48 8.97
C THR A 192 -33.11 11.41 10.06
N PHE A 193 -32.07 10.84 10.67
CA PHE A 193 -32.19 9.84 11.74
C PHE A 193 -32.84 10.38 13.02
N SER A 194 -32.82 11.70 13.22
CA SER A 194 -33.47 12.40 14.34
C SER A 194 -34.72 13.18 13.94
N GLU A 195 -35.21 13.00 12.70
CA GLU A 195 -36.26 13.83 12.09
C GLU A 195 -35.89 15.32 12.15
N TYR A 196 -34.64 15.62 11.77
CA TYR A 196 -34.07 16.98 11.80
C TYR A 196 -34.22 17.68 13.16
N GLY A 197 -34.11 16.90 14.25
CA GLY A 197 -34.17 17.40 15.62
C GLY A 197 -35.57 17.47 16.23
N GLN A 198 -36.61 17.01 15.52
CA GLN A 198 -37.95 16.84 16.12
C GLN A 198 -37.96 15.74 17.19
N ASN A 199 -37.13 14.71 17.01
CA ASN A 199 -36.92 13.66 18.01
C ASN A 199 -35.71 13.97 18.89
N THR A 200 -35.85 13.72 20.19
CA THR A 200 -34.74 13.94 21.16
C THR A 200 -33.54 13.03 20.91
N ASN A 201 -33.78 11.82 20.37
CA ASN A 201 -32.75 10.85 20.05
C ASN A 201 -32.92 10.39 18.60
N SER A 202 -31.80 10.10 17.94
CA SER A 202 -31.79 9.43 16.65
C SER A 202 -32.32 7.99 16.74
N THR A 203 -32.97 7.53 15.68
CA THR A 203 -33.32 6.13 15.48
C THR A 203 -32.37 5.51 14.47
N TYR A 204 -31.76 4.38 14.81
CA TYR A 204 -30.84 3.64 13.97
C TYR A 204 -31.33 2.20 13.75
N GLY A 205 -30.59 1.44 12.96
CA GLY A 205 -30.94 0.08 12.53
C GLY A 205 -30.86 -0.12 11.02
N GLN A 206 -30.32 0.88 10.32
CA GLN A 206 -30.09 0.86 8.89
C GLN A 206 -28.98 -0.13 8.52
N THR A 207 -29.14 -0.73 7.35
CA THR A 207 -28.10 -1.55 6.73
C THR A 207 -27.06 -0.63 6.13
N VAL A 208 -25.82 -0.74 6.61
CA VAL A 208 -24.67 -0.03 6.08
C VAL A 208 -23.94 -0.94 5.10
N ARG A 209 -23.53 -0.40 3.96
CA ARG A 209 -22.69 -1.08 2.97
C ARG A 209 -21.61 -0.14 2.47
N ARG A 210 -20.34 -0.55 2.56
CA ARG A 210 -19.20 0.17 1.95
C ARG A 210 -18.58 -0.70 0.87
N LEU A 211 -18.54 -0.19 -0.35
CA LEU A 211 -17.78 -0.75 -1.45
C LEU A 211 -16.47 0.01 -1.57
N ILE A 212 -15.36 -0.74 -1.64
CA ILE A 212 -14.02 -0.20 -1.83
C ILE A 212 -13.45 -0.88 -3.07
N THR A 213 -13.20 -0.11 -4.11
CA THR A 213 -12.52 -0.60 -5.32
C THR A 213 -11.27 0.24 -5.53
N ARG A 214 -10.12 -0.42 -5.62
CA ARG A 214 -8.83 0.21 -5.89
C ARG A 214 -8.19 -0.50 -7.06
N GLU A 215 -7.59 0.26 -7.96
CA GLU A 215 -6.83 -0.23 -9.10
C GLU A 215 -5.55 0.58 -9.26
N GLY A 216 -4.50 -0.05 -9.77
CA GLY A 216 -3.25 0.64 -10.07
C GLY A 216 -2.00 -0.06 -9.54
N TYR A 217 -0.87 0.62 -9.67
CA TYR A 217 0.42 0.10 -9.25
C TYR A 217 1.45 1.20 -9.00
N ALA A 218 2.46 0.87 -8.20
CA ALA A 218 3.73 1.57 -8.21
C ALA A 218 4.75 0.75 -9.00
N GLY A 219 5.58 1.42 -9.79
CA GLY A 219 6.62 0.78 -10.59
C GLY A 219 7.90 1.58 -10.64
N GLU A 220 9.00 0.89 -10.92
CA GLU A 220 10.33 1.45 -11.03
C GLU A 220 10.97 1.06 -12.36
N HIS A 221 11.48 2.06 -13.08
CA HIS A 221 12.49 1.88 -14.12
C HIS A 221 13.87 2.05 -13.48
N ALA A 222 14.55 0.93 -13.25
CA ALA A 222 15.85 0.86 -12.59
C ALA A 222 16.97 0.81 -13.62
N PHE A 223 17.87 1.79 -13.59
CA PHE A 223 19.11 1.81 -14.36
C PHE A 223 20.27 1.57 -13.42
N SER A 224 20.98 0.47 -13.59
CA SER A 224 21.97 0.00 -12.62
C SER A 224 23.34 -0.21 -13.23
N VAL A 225 24.37 0.14 -12.46
CA VAL A 225 25.76 -0.20 -12.74
C VAL A 225 26.35 -0.91 -11.53
N SER A 226 27.16 -1.92 -11.78
CA SER A 226 27.88 -2.62 -10.71
C SER A 226 29.28 -3.01 -11.10
N VAL A 227 30.15 -3.04 -10.09
CA VAL A 227 31.55 -3.39 -10.18
C VAL A 227 31.80 -4.62 -9.32
N ASN A 228 32.57 -5.56 -9.85
CA ASN A 228 33.05 -6.76 -9.18
C ASN A 228 34.58 -6.70 -9.11
N TYR A 229 35.11 -6.70 -7.90
CA TYR A 229 36.53 -6.63 -7.61
C TYR A 229 37.02 -7.95 -7.00
N GLY A 230 37.86 -8.66 -7.75
CA GLY A 230 38.48 -9.92 -7.33
C GLY A 230 37.51 -11.03 -6.92
N HIS A 231 36.23 -10.95 -7.31
CA HIS A 231 35.15 -11.86 -6.88
C HIS A 231 34.89 -11.88 -5.37
N LYS A 232 35.41 -10.87 -4.65
CA LYS A 232 35.33 -10.73 -3.20
C LYS A 232 34.46 -9.54 -2.79
N LEU A 233 34.56 -8.45 -3.52
CA LEU A 233 33.80 -7.23 -3.27
C LEU A 233 32.98 -6.89 -4.50
N TYR A 234 31.70 -6.63 -4.28
CA TYR A 234 30.76 -6.17 -5.29
C TYR A 234 30.17 -4.87 -4.77
N VAL A 235 30.12 -3.85 -5.63
CA VAL A 235 29.50 -2.56 -5.31
C VAL A 235 28.61 -2.18 -6.48
N GLY A 236 27.45 -1.60 -6.20
CA GLY A 236 26.54 -1.16 -7.25
C GLY A 236 25.74 0.06 -6.86
N ALA A 237 25.19 0.71 -7.88
CA ALA A 237 24.27 1.82 -7.75
C ALA A 237 23.13 1.69 -8.76
N THR A 238 21.93 2.10 -8.35
CA THR A 238 20.72 2.18 -9.19
C THR A 238 20.17 3.59 -9.14
N LEU A 239 19.91 4.17 -10.31
CA LEU A 239 19.00 5.29 -10.46
C LEU A 239 17.61 4.75 -10.81
N GLY A 240 16.64 4.99 -9.94
CA GLY A 240 15.25 4.59 -10.12
C GLY A 240 14.39 5.77 -10.59
N ILE A 241 13.68 5.59 -11.70
CA ILE A 241 12.58 6.47 -12.10
C ILE A 241 11.29 5.75 -11.73
N ASN A 242 10.62 6.25 -10.70
CA ASN A 242 9.44 5.66 -10.12
C ASN A 242 8.17 6.29 -10.69
N LYS A 243 7.11 5.49 -10.78
CA LYS A 243 5.77 5.90 -11.24
C LYS A 243 4.73 5.37 -10.27
N ILE A 244 3.71 6.18 -10.02
CA ILE A 244 2.48 5.79 -9.31
C ILE A 244 1.31 6.08 -10.23
N GLU A 245 0.39 5.13 -10.35
CA GLU A 245 -0.94 5.29 -10.94
C GLU A 245 -1.92 4.55 -10.03
N SER A 246 -2.95 5.25 -9.56
CA SER A 246 -4.00 4.72 -8.70
C SER A 246 -5.35 5.29 -9.12
N TYR A 247 -6.37 4.45 -9.08
CA TYR A 247 -7.78 4.80 -9.25
C TYR A 247 -8.55 4.13 -8.12
N SER A 248 -9.15 4.92 -7.25
CA SER A 248 -9.90 4.45 -6.10
C SER A 248 -11.33 4.94 -6.18
N THR A 249 -12.28 4.07 -5.88
CA THR A 249 -13.69 4.42 -5.71
C THR A 249 -14.16 3.84 -4.39
N TYR A 250 -14.81 4.67 -3.60
CA TYR A 250 -15.47 4.24 -2.40
C TYR A 250 -16.93 4.65 -2.45
N GLU A 251 -17.84 3.71 -2.21
CA GLU A 251 -19.28 3.97 -2.21
C GLU A 251 -19.84 3.50 -0.86
N HIS A 252 -20.36 4.44 -0.08
CA HIS A 252 -21.03 4.19 1.18
C HIS A 252 -22.53 4.29 0.97
N THR A 253 -23.29 3.29 1.43
CA THR A 253 -24.75 3.26 1.35
C THR A 253 -25.30 2.98 2.74
N GLU A 254 -26.32 3.72 3.13
CA GLU A 254 -27.15 3.43 4.29
C GLU A 254 -28.60 3.30 3.86
N MET A 255 -29.25 2.19 4.25
CA MET A 255 -30.58 1.83 3.77
C MET A 255 -31.46 1.32 4.91
N ASP A 256 -32.65 1.88 5.04
CA ASP A 256 -33.65 1.48 6.02
C ASP A 256 -34.54 0.35 5.50
N ASN A 257 -33.97 -0.86 5.44
CA ASN A 257 -34.69 -2.04 4.97
C ASN A 257 -35.91 -2.44 5.83
N ASN A 258 -36.02 -1.90 7.05
CA ASN A 258 -37.04 -2.29 8.02
C ASN A 258 -38.03 -1.16 8.34
N SER A 259 -37.95 -0.01 7.65
CA SER A 259 -38.78 1.17 7.88
C SER A 259 -38.81 1.60 9.36
N LEU A 260 -37.64 1.63 9.99
CA LEU A 260 -37.45 2.04 11.37
C LEU A 260 -37.28 3.56 11.51
N ILE A 261 -36.78 4.21 10.48
CA ILE A 261 -36.39 5.62 10.45
C ILE A 261 -37.48 6.38 9.70
N PHE A 262 -37.99 7.45 10.31
CA PHE A 262 -39.13 8.17 9.75
C PHE A 262 -38.79 8.83 8.40
N ASP A 263 -39.59 8.51 7.38
CA ASP A 263 -39.53 9.05 6.01
C ASP A 263 -38.23 8.75 5.24
N PHE A 264 -37.26 8.06 5.83
CA PHE A 264 -35.97 7.77 5.21
C PHE A 264 -35.96 6.38 4.56
N ASN A 265 -35.57 6.30 3.29
CA ASN A 265 -35.38 5.02 2.60
C ASN A 265 -33.89 4.68 2.45
N ASN A 266 -33.11 5.51 1.74
CA ASN A 266 -31.67 5.29 1.62
C ASN A 266 -30.88 6.54 1.21
N PHE A 267 -29.58 6.51 1.43
CA PHE A 267 -28.63 7.36 0.71
C PHE A 267 -27.41 6.58 0.25
N ALA A 268 -26.77 7.07 -0.82
CA ALA A 268 -25.47 6.57 -1.28
C ALA A 268 -24.54 7.76 -1.53
N TYR A 269 -23.37 7.72 -0.90
CA TYR A 269 -22.28 8.68 -1.10
C TYR A 269 -21.11 7.97 -1.75
N LYS A 270 -20.61 8.55 -2.83
CA LYS A 270 -19.53 7.98 -3.61
C LYS A 270 -18.43 8.99 -3.79
N ASP A 271 -17.21 8.56 -3.51
CA ASP A 271 -15.99 9.33 -3.72
C ASP A 271 -15.03 8.59 -4.67
N VAL A 272 -14.42 9.34 -5.58
CA VAL A 272 -13.47 8.86 -6.58
C VAL A 272 -12.18 9.65 -6.45
N VAL A 273 -11.06 8.94 -6.28
CA VAL A 273 -9.71 9.51 -6.19
C VAL A 273 -8.87 8.92 -7.31
N GLU A 274 -8.32 9.76 -8.19
CA GLU A 274 -7.34 9.35 -9.18
C GLU A 274 -6.00 10.01 -8.89
N THR A 275 -4.95 9.22 -8.68
CA THR A 275 -3.62 9.74 -8.35
C THR A 275 -2.60 9.23 -9.36
N SER A 276 -1.85 10.16 -9.95
CA SER A 276 -0.76 9.85 -10.86
C SER A 276 0.49 10.59 -10.45
N GLY A 277 1.66 9.99 -10.67
CA GLY A 277 2.88 10.73 -10.39
C GLY A 277 4.17 10.03 -10.75
N ARG A 278 5.23 10.81 -10.63
CA ARG A 278 6.59 10.40 -10.98
C ARG A 278 7.57 10.83 -9.90
N GLY A 279 8.55 9.99 -9.63
CA GLY A 279 9.56 10.27 -8.64
C GLY A 279 10.92 9.70 -9.00
N PHE A 280 11.93 10.11 -8.25
CA PHE A 280 13.31 9.64 -8.43
C PHE A 280 13.85 9.09 -7.13
N SER A 281 14.66 8.04 -7.23
CA SER A 281 15.37 7.46 -6.10
C SER A 281 16.77 7.00 -6.49
N LEU A 282 17.67 6.97 -5.52
CA LEU A 282 19.01 6.39 -5.65
C LEU A 282 19.13 5.21 -4.69
N LYS A 283 19.70 4.11 -5.18
CA LYS A 283 20.02 2.94 -4.35
C LYS A 283 21.49 2.64 -4.46
N LEU A 284 22.12 2.34 -3.33
CA LEU A 284 23.51 1.95 -3.23
C LEU A 284 23.59 0.56 -2.59
N GLY A 285 24.54 -0.23 -3.06
CA GLY A 285 24.66 -1.63 -2.66
C GLY A 285 26.11 -2.07 -2.53
N ALA A 286 26.37 -2.96 -1.58
CA ALA A 286 27.62 -3.68 -1.43
C ALA A 286 27.37 -5.15 -1.07
N ILE A 287 28.19 -6.05 -1.61
CA ILE A 287 28.24 -7.46 -1.20
C ILE A 287 29.71 -7.85 -1.02
N VAL A 288 30.02 -8.50 0.09
CA VAL A 288 31.35 -9.05 0.37
C VAL A 288 31.29 -10.56 0.52
N ARG A 289 32.34 -11.23 0.04
CA ARG A 289 32.52 -12.69 0.13
C ARG A 289 33.80 -12.98 0.89
N PRO A 290 33.76 -12.95 2.24
CA PRO A 290 34.96 -13.17 3.06
C PRO A 290 35.54 -14.57 2.88
N VAL A 291 34.66 -15.56 2.71
CA VAL A 291 34.99 -16.94 2.35
C VAL A 291 34.05 -17.40 1.24
N GLU A 292 34.40 -18.47 0.53
CA GLU A 292 33.64 -18.89 -0.66
C GLU A 292 32.16 -19.15 -0.40
N MET A 293 31.86 -19.75 0.76
CA MET A 293 30.50 -20.13 1.17
C MET A 293 29.66 -18.96 1.71
N LEU A 294 30.27 -17.88 2.21
CA LEU A 294 29.56 -16.82 2.91
C LEU A 294 29.48 -15.56 2.05
N ARG A 295 28.30 -14.95 2.01
CA ARG A 295 28.04 -13.64 1.42
C ARG A 295 27.41 -12.75 2.47
N LEU A 296 27.87 -11.51 2.57
CA LEU A 296 27.27 -10.48 3.40
C LEU A 296 26.90 -9.30 2.50
N GLY A 297 25.67 -8.83 2.59
CA GLY A 297 25.13 -7.78 1.77
C GLY A 297 24.66 -6.59 2.59
N PHE A 298 24.85 -5.40 2.04
CA PHE A 298 24.35 -4.14 2.59
C PHE A 298 23.77 -3.32 1.45
N ALA A 299 22.63 -2.68 1.69
CA ALA A 299 22.04 -1.78 0.73
C ALA A 299 21.35 -0.60 1.44
N PHE A 300 21.37 0.55 0.77
CA PHE A 300 20.76 1.78 1.25
C PHE A 300 19.96 2.41 0.13
N HIS A 301 18.70 2.73 0.39
CA HIS A 301 17.82 3.41 -0.54
C HIS A 301 17.50 4.79 0.00
N THR A 302 17.70 5.80 -0.84
CA THR A 302 17.17 7.13 -0.53
C THR A 302 15.64 7.09 -0.55
N PRO A 303 14.98 8.02 0.15
CA PRO A 303 13.61 8.39 -0.15
C PRO A 303 13.37 8.54 -1.65
N THR A 304 12.19 8.14 -2.10
CA THR A 304 11.67 8.57 -3.39
C THR A 304 10.93 9.88 -3.18
N VAL A 305 11.26 10.89 -3.98
CA VAL A 305 10.51 12.15 -3.99
C VAL A 305 9.58 12.09 -5.20
N TYR A 306 8.29 11.91 -4.94
CA TYR A 306 7.23 11.91 -5.95
C TYR A 306 6.62 13.29 -6.09
N ARG A 307 6.40 13.74 -7.33
CA ARG A 307 5.39 14.74 -7.62
C ARG A 307 4.11 13.99 -8.02
N LEU A 308 3.04 14.23 -7.29
CA LEU A 308 1.73 13.61 -7.44
C LEU A 308 0.73 14.66 -7.92
N ASP A 309 -0.07 14.28 -8.90
CA ASP A 309 -1.24 15.02 -9.36
C ASP A 309 -2.45 14.14 -9.07
N GLU A 310 -3.43 14.72 -8.39
CA GLU A 310 -4.60 14.02 -7.85
C GLU A 310 -5.89 14.69 -8.32
N TYR A 311 -6.86 13.88 -8.67
CA TYR A 311 -8.20 14.27 -9.06
C TYR A 311 -9.19 13.68 -8.06
N TYR A 312 -10.11 14.50 -7.58
CA TYR A 312 -11.13 14.09 -6.64
C TYR A 312 -12.52 14.49 -7.15
N TYR A 313 -13.45 13.56 -7.06
CA TYR A 313 -14.84 13.75 -7.42
C TYR A 313 -15.71 13.04 -6.39
N ASP A 314 -16.81 13.67 -5.98
CA ASP A 314 -17.80 13.03 -5.13
C ASP A 314 -19.23 13.34 -5.57
N ASP A 315 -20.10 12.36 -5.33
CA ASP A 315 -21.52 12.46 -5.55
C ASP A 315 -22.30 11.84 -4.41
N ILE A 316 -23.49 12.37 -4.17
CA ILE A 316 -24.43 11.85 -3.20
C ILE A 316 -25.83 11.81 -3.80
N ARG A 317 -26.58 10.79 -3.41
CA ARG A 317 -28.01 10.67 -3.69
C ARG A 317 -28.76 10.18 -2.47
N SER A 318 -30.00 10.64 -2.33
CA SER A 318 -30.92 10.19 -1.28
C SER A 318 -32.31 9.88 -1.85
N GLU A 319 -33.01 8.98 -1.18
CA GLU A 319 -34.38 8.58 -1.46
C GLU A 319 -35.15 8.49 -0.15
N PHE A 320 -36.39 8.99 -0.16
CA PHE A 320 -37.31 9.03 0.98
C PHE A 320 -38.55 8.17 0.71
N ASP A 321 -39.27 7.77 1.76
CA ASP A 321 -40.44 6.88 1.66
C ASP A 321 -41.59 7.51 0.85
N ASN A 322 -41.66 8.84 0.85
CA ASN A 322 -42.60 9.62 0.06
C ASN A 322 -42.27 9.66 -1.46
N SER A 323 -41.22 8.95 -1.90
CA SER A 323 -40.67 8.93 -3.27
C SER A 323 -39.91 10.19 -3.70
N ASP A 324 -39.58 11.10 -2.78
CA ASP A 324 -38.64 12.18 -3.05
C ASP A 324 -37.25 11.62 -3.30
N TYR A 325 -36.56 12.24 -4.25
CA TYR A 325 -35.25 11.82 -4.71
C TYR A 325 -34.39 13.05 -4.98
N TYR A 326 -33.22 13.10 -4.34
CA TYR A 326 -32.28 14.20 -4.45
C TYR A 326 -30.90 13.71 -4.85
N THR A 327 -30.18 14.55 -5.58
CA THR A 327 -28.81 14.27 -6.03
C THR A 327 -27.97 15.52 -5.95
N TRP A 328 -26.71 15.35 -5.60
CA TRP A 328 -25.71 16.39 -5.67
C TRP A 328 -24.38 15.78 -6.15
N GLU A 329 -23.63 16.54 -6.92
CA GLU A 329 -22.28 16.20 -7.36
C GLU A 329 -21.39 17.44 -7.28
N ASN A 330 -20.11 17.25 -6.97
CA ASN A 330 -19.17 18.36 -6.93
C ASN A 330 -18.67 18.75 -8.32
N ASP A 331 -18.13 19.98 -8.41
CA ASP A 331 -17.15 20.27 -9.44
C ASP A 331 -15.82 19.58 -9.05
N PRO A 332 -15.23 18.74 -9.92
CA PRO A 332 -14.06 17.97 -9.52
C PRO A 332 -12.85 18.80 -9.11
N PHE A 333 -12.22 18.41 -8.01
CA PHE A 333 -11.04 19.05 -7.47
C PHE A 333 -9.76 18.46 -8.07
N ARG A 334 -8.72 19.29 -8.16
CA ARG A 334 -7.38 18.88 -8.62
C ARG A 334 -6.31 19.38 -7.67
N PHE A 335 -5.51 18.45 -7.16
CA PHE A 335 -4.41 18.74 -6.24
C PHE A 335 -3.08 18.37 -6.89
N SER A 336 -2.02 19.10 -6.53
CA SER A 336 -0.66 18.78 -6.99
C SER A 336 0.31 19.02 -5.85
N TYR A 337 0.92 17.94 -5.38
CA TYR A 337 1.74 17.93 -4.17
C TYR A 337 2.94 17.00 -4.31
N THR A 338 3.87 17.10 -3.36
CA THR A 338 5.08 16.28 -3.33
C THR A 338 5.04 15.33 -2.14
N LEU A 339 5.17 14.03 -2.39
CA LEU A 339 5.33 13.00 -1.37
C LEU A 339 6.79 12.54 -1.31
N THR A 340 7.41 12.67 -0.14
CA THR A 340 8.71 12.05 0.16
C THR A 340 8.48 10.76 0.91
N THR A 341 8.91 9.62 0.36
CA THR A 341 8.76 8.31 1.02
C THR A 341 9.82 8.10 2.13
N PRO A 342 9.65 7.09 3.00
CA PRO A 342 10.66 6.66 3.96
C PRO A 342 12.00 6.30 3.34
N LEU A 343 13.07 6.47 4.10
CA LEU A 343 14.37 5.88 3.79
C LEU A 343 14.37 4.38 4.12
N ARG A 344 15.26 3.61 3.48
CA ARG A 344 15.41 2.18 3.76
C ARG A 344 16.87 1.78 3.86
N ALA A 345 17.18 0.95 4.84
CA ALA A 345 18.50 0.34 5.02
C ALA A 345 18.37 -1.16 5.19
N MET A 346 19.23 -1.92 4.52
CA MET A 346 19.16 -3.38 4.49
C MET A 346 20.51 -4.00 4.79
N ALA A 347 20.48 -5.09 5.55
CA ALA A 347 21.61 -5.98 5.76
C ALA A 347 21.14 -7.42 5.55
N GLY A 348 21.98 -8.25 4.93
CA GLY A 348 21.65 -9.65 4.70
C GLY A 348 22.88 -10.55 4.71
N ALA A 349 22.65 -11.83 4.93
CA ALA A 349 23.67 -12.86 4.87
C ALA A 349 23.15 -14.07 4.11
N ALA A 350 24.02 -14.68 3.31
CA ALA A 350 23.70 -15.90 2.59
C ALA A 350 24.83 -16.92 2.66
N ILE A 351 24.44 -18.19 2.79
CA ILE A 351 25.35 -19.33 2.82
C ILE A 351 25.12 -20.20 1.59
N GLN A 352 26.18 -20.44 0.82
CA GLN A 352 26.22 -21.38 -0.29
C GLN A 352 26.64 -22.76 0.20
N LEU A 353 25.76 -23.75 0.04
CA LEU A 353 26.02 -25.15 0.40
C LEU A 353 26.55 -25.90 -0.82
N GLY A 354 27.81 -25.62 -1.17
CA GLY A 354 28.47 -26.16 -2.36
C GLY A 354 27.66 -25.88 -3.63
N LYS A 355 27.45 -26.93 -4.44
CA LYS A 355 26.63 -26.84 -5.67
C LYS A 355 25.15 -27.19 -5.44
N SER A 356 24.79 -27.62 -4.23
CA SER A 356 23.49 -28.24 -3.92
C SER A 356 22.44 -27.24 -3.46
N GLY A 357 22.81 -26.06 -2.98
CA GLY A 357 21.81 -25.07 -2.55
C GLY A 357 22.38 -23.83 -1.89
N MET A 358 21.48 -22.98 -1.41
CA MET A 358 21.80 -21.79 -0.61
C MET A 358 20.69 -21.49 0.41
N LEU A 359 21.08 -20.81 1.48
CA LEU A 359 20.17 -20.20 2.46
C LEU A 359 20.48 -18.71 2.53
N SER A 360 19.46 -17.88 2.73
CA SER A 360 19.58 -16.42 2.79
C SER A 360 18.65 -15.85 3.86
N ALA A 361 19.13 -14.83 4.55
CA ALA A 361 18.38 -14.07 5.54
C ALA A 361 18.68 -12.58 5.38
N ASP A 362 17.63 -11.77 5.34
CA ASP A 362 17.70 -10.32 5.21
C ASP A 362 16.93 -9.65 6.34
N TYR A 363 17.42 -8.48 6.73
CA TYR A 363 16.77 -7.54 7.61
C TYR A 363 16.72 -6.18 6.92
N GLU A 364 15.56 -5.55 6.92
CA GLU A 364 15.33 -4.21 6.39
C GLU A 364 14.70 -3.31 7.46
N PHE A 365 15.29 -2.14 7.61
CA PHE A 365 14.81 -1.05 8.44
C PHE A 365 14.13 0.01 7.56
N VAL A 366 12.96 0.47 7.99
CA VAL A 366 12.18 1.52 7.32
C VAL A 366 11.66 2.50 8.35
N ASP A 367 11.85 3.80 8.14
CA ASP A 367 11.38 4.85 9.08
C ASP A 367 10.19 5.61 8.50
N TYR A 368 8.95 5.19 8.83
CA TYR A 368 7.73 5.81 8.28
C TYR A 368 7.48 7.23 8.77
N ARG A 369 8.04 7.62 9.92
CA ARG A 369 7.98 8.99 10.48
C ARG A 369 8.66 10.03 9.58
N MET A 370 9.54 9.58 8.68
CA MET A 370 10.23 10.44 7.72
C MET A 370 9.41 10.70 6.45
N ALA A 371 8.31 9.96 6.25
CA ALA A 371 7.38 10.27 5.19
C ALA A 371 6.81 11.67 5.41
N ARG A 372 6.59 12.40 4.32
CA ARG A 372 6.02 13.75 4.43
C ARG A 372 5.44 14.24 3.12
N PHE A 373 4.39 15.03 3.25
CA PHE A 373 3.90 15.89 2.19
C PHE A 373 4.66 17.22 2.18
N SER A 374 4.76 17.80 0.99
CA SER A 374 5.31 19.12 0.76
C SER A 374 4.66 19.74 -0.46
N LYS A 375 4.65 21.07 -0.51
CA LYS A 375 4.01 21.81 -1.60
C LYS A 375 4.65 21.46 -2.95
N ALA A 376 3.84 21.32 -3.99
CA ALA A 376 4.34 21.28 -5.36
C ALA A 376 3.98 22.56 -6.11
N SER A 377 2.71 22.70 -6.49
CA SER A 377 2.17 23.93 -7.11
C SER A 377 0.95 24.48 -6.37
N ASP A 378 0.54 23.83 -5.29
CA ASP A 378 -0.51 24.26 -4.40
C ASP A 378 0.00 25.26 -3.34
N SER A 379 -0.95 25.92 -2.66
CA SER A 379 -0.66 26.86 -1.57
C SER A 379 -0.90 26.25 -0.18
N TYR A 380 -1.40 25.01 -0.13
CA TYR A 380 -1.78 24.30 1.09
C TYR A 380 -0.58 24.10 2.05
N ASP A 381 -0.83 24.15 3.36
CA ASP A 381 0.20 23.99 4.40
C ASP A 381 0.11 22.62 5.06
N TYR A 382 0.99 21.72 4.65
CA TYR A 382 1.07 20.34 5.14
C TYR A 382 1.66 20.19 6.55
N TYR A 383 1.74 21.26 7.35
CA TYR A 383 2.34 21.17 8.68
C TYR A 383 1.62 20.15 9.58
N TYR A 384 0.29 20.22 9.68
CA TYR A 384 -0.49 19.33 10.53
C TYR A 384 -0.50 17.90 10.01
N ASP A 385 -0.68 17.69 8.70
CA ASP A 385 -0.62 16.36 8.08
C ASP A 385 0.72 15.66 8.38
N ASN A 386 1.82 16.43 8.36
CA ASN A 386 3.15 15.93 8.68
C ASN A 386 3.42 15.73 10.18
N GLN A 387 2.60 16.29 11.07
CA GLN A 387 2.62 15.92 12.49
C GLN A 387 1.83 14.63 12.69
N ASP A 388 0.65 14.52 12.09
CA ASP A 388 -0.17 13.32 12.18
C ASP A 388 0.60 12.08 11.66
N ILE A 389 1.33 12.21 10.55
CA ILE A 389 2.23 11.14 10.05
C ILE A 389 3.24 10.68 11.12
N LYS A 390 3.78 11.59 11.94
CA LYS A 390 4.77 11.25 12.99
C LYS A 390 4.12 10.71 14.26
N ASP A 391 2.88 11.09 14.50
CA ASP A 391 2.12 10.69 15.68
C ASP A 391 1.50 9.29 15.45
N VAL A 392 1.11 8.96 14.21
CA VAL A 392 0.47 7.69 13.84
C VAL A 392 1.48 6.62 13.41
N TYR A 393 2.58 6.98 12.72
CA TYR A 393 3.54 6.01 12.19
C TYR A 393 4.85 5.91 12.97
N ASP A 394 5.48 4.74 12.94
CA ASP A 394 6.75 4.41 13.56
C ASP A 394 7.70 3.67 12.59
N ILE A 395 8.84 3.23 13.11
CA ILE A 395 9.80 2.38 12.42
C ILE A 395 9.22 0.99 12.20
N ALA A 396 9.31 0.50 10.97
CA ALA A 396 9.03 -0.90 10.65
C ALA A 396 10.31 -1.71 10.47
N HIS A 397 10.26 -2.95 10.94
CA HIS A 397 11.32 -3.95 10.82
C HIS A 397 10.85 -5.11 9.96
N ASN A 398 11.48 -5.30 8.80
CA ASN A 398 11.11 -6.35 7.86
C ASN A 398 12.19 -7.46 7.88
N ILE A 399 11.76 -8.72 7.93
CA ILE A 399 12.64 -9.89 7.92
C ILE A 399 12.26 -10.77 6.74
N ARG A 400 13.25 -11.25 6.00
CA ARG A 400 13.04 -12.15 4.85
C ARG A 400 14.00 -13.33 4.94
N LEU A 401 13.47 -14.54 4.75
CA LEU A 401 14.21 -15.79 4.77
C LEU A 401 13.93 -16.56 3.48
N GLY A 402 14.97 -17.16 2.89
CA GLY A 402 14.83 -17.93 1.66
C GLY A 402 15.83 -19.08 1.57
N GLY A 403 15.41 -20.17 0.94
CA GLY A 403 16.24 -21.34 0.68
C GLY A 403 16.04 -21.87 -0.74
N GLU A 404 17.15 -22.19 -1.41
CA GLU A 404 17.16 -22.82 -2.74
C GLU A 404 17.89 -24.16 -2.64
N PHE A 405 17.27 -25.22 -3.13
CA PHE A 405 17.84 -26.55 -3.26
C PHE A 405 17.88 -26.95 -4.73
N ARG A 406 19.02 -27.47 -5.18
CA ARG A 406 19.27 -27.81 -6.57
C ARG A 406 19.46 -29.32 -6.72
N LEU A 407 18.68 -29.91 -7.63
CA LEU A 407 18.81 -31.28 -8.10
C LEU A 407 19.03 -31.29 -9.62
N ASN A 408 20.28 -31.42 -10.06
CA ASN A 408 20.70 -31.31 -11.46
C ASN A 408 20.28 -29.98 -12.11
N ASN A 409 19.24 -30.01 -12.95
CA ASN A 409 18.69 -28.87 -13.67
C ASN A 409 17.40 -28.32 -13.02
N LEU A 410 16.88 -29.02 -12.01
CA LEU A 410 15.72 -28.62 -11.22
C LEU A 410 16.17 -27.85 -9.98
N TYR A 411 15.48 -26.77 -9.68
CA TYR A 411 15.67 -25.91 -8.52
C TYR A 411 14.34 -25.85 -7.77
N MET A 412 14.38 -26.12 -6.48
CA MET A 412 13.25 -25.99 -5.56
C MET A 412 13.56 -24.86 -4.60
N ARG A 413 12.56 -24.02 -4.34
CA ARG A 413 12.72 -22.82 -3.51
C ARG A 413 11.55 -22.66 -2.57
N ALA A 414 11.86 -22.15 -1.38
CA ALA A 414 10.86 -21.73 -0.41
C ALA A 414 11.38 -20.49 0.33
N GLY A 415 10.46 -19.67 0.79
CA GLY A 415 10.79 -18.46 1.54
C GLY A 415 9.63 -17.95 2.36
N TYR A 416 9.98 -17.16 3.36
CA TYR A 416 9.07 -16.49 4.26
C TYR A 416 9.52 -15.04 4.44
N ALA A 417 8.58 -14.10 4.44
CA ALA A 417 8.83 -12.73 4.81
C ALA A 417 7.80 -12.26 5.84
N ILE A 418 8.23 -11.41 6.75
CA ILE A 418 7.35 -10.63 7.62
C ILE A 418 7.72 -9.16 7.49
N TYR A 419 6.71 -8.33 7.23
CA TYR A 419 6.84 -6.89 7.19
C TYR A 419 6.24 -6.32 8.47
N GLY A 420 7.03 -5.51 9.18
CA GLY A 420 6.64 -4.87 10.44
C GLY A 420 5.45 -3.93 10.24
N SER A 421 4.57 -3.87 11.25
CA SER A 421 3.55 -2.82 11.30
C SER A 421 4.22 -1.44 11.33
N PRO A 422 3.74 -0.48 10.54
CA PRO A 422 4.24 0.89 10.54
C PRO A 422 3.56 1.76 11.59
N PHE A 423 2.61 1.26 12.39
CA PHE A 423 1.82 2.06 13.31
C PHE A 423 2.46 2.18 14.70
N VAL A 424 2.25 3.31 15.36
CA VAL A 424 2.66 3.53 16.75
C VAL A 424 1.85 2.62 17.68
N LYS A 425 2.46 2.22 18.79
CA LYS A 425 1.80 1.41 19.82
C LYS A 425 0.60 2.14 20.42
N GLY A 426 -0.54 1.46 20.46
CA GLY A 426 -1.82 1.97 20.96
C GLY A 426 -2.80 2.38 19.85
N GLU A 427 -2.34 2.48 18.62
CA GLU A 427 -3.21 2.67 17.44
C GLU A 427 -3.98 1.39 17.12
N ASP A 428 -5.17 1.50 16.54
CA ASP A 428 -6.03 0.34 16.23
C ASP A 428 -5.35 -0.70 15.32
N ASN A 429 -4.46 -0.23 14.46
CA ASN A 429 -3.69 -1.04 13.52
C ASN A 429 -2.25 -1.32 13.99
N GLU A 430 -1.95 -1.21 15.29
CA GLU A 430 -0.60 -1.47 15.83
C GLU A 430 -0.04 -2.84 15.42
N ASP A 431 -0.90 -3.84 15.27
CA ASP A 431 -0.55 -5.22 14.91
C ASP A 431 -0.75 -5.57 13.41
N ASN A 432 -0.84 -4.59 12.50
CA ASN A 432 -0.98 -4.82 11.05
C ASN A 432 0.34 -5.29 10.39
N PHE A 433 0.84 -6.45 10.83
CA PHE A 433 1.98 -7.14 10.24
C PHE A 433 1.55 -7.85 8.96
N GLN A 434 2.43 -7.85 7.95
CA GLN A 434 2.18 -8.58 6.70
C GLN A 434 3.10 -9.78 6.57
N SER A 435 2.52 -10.98 6.53
CA SER A 435 3.26 -12.23 6.32
C SER A 435 3.21 -12.65 4.86
N VAL A 436 4.32 -13.12 4.31
CA VAL A 436 4.40 -13.69 2.96
C VAL A 436 4.98 -15.09 3.02
N TYR A 437 4.23 -16.07 2.53
CA TYR A 437 4.65 -17.45 2.37
C TYR A 437 4.88 -17.73 0.90
N SER A 438 6.03 -18.29 0.54
CA SER A 438 6.40 -18.46 -0.87
C SER A 438 7.08 -19.79 -1.15
N ALA A 439 6.83 -20.31 -2.34
CA ALA A 439 7.48 -21.51 -2.88
C ALA A 439 7.60 -21.41 -4.39
N GLY A 440 8.55 -22.15 -4.97
CA GLY A 440 8.72 -22.16 -6.42
C GLY A 440 9.62 -23.25 -6.95
N LEU A 441 9.48 -23.47 -8.25
CA LEU A 441 10.27 -24.43 -9.02
C LEU A 441 10.97 -23.70 -10.16
N GLY A 442 12.17 -24.17 -10.48
CA GLY A 442 13.00 -23.62 -11.54
C GLY A 442 13.62 -24.71 -12.38
N LEU A 443 13.63 -24.54 -13.69
CA LEU A 443 14.34 -25.36 -14.64
C LEU A 443 15.38 -24.51 -15.34
N ARG A 444 16.65 -24.95 -15.30
CA ARG A 444 17.74 -24.27 -15.99
C ARG A 444 18.43 -25.20 -16.98
N GLN A 445 18.51 -24.74 -18.22
CA GLN A 445 19.38 -25.27 -19.26
C GLN A 445 20.46 -24.23 -19.62
N LYS A 446 21.34 -24.55 -20.56
CA LYS A 446 22.56 -23.76 -20.83
C LYS A 446 22.25 -22.29 -21.15
N ASN A 447 21.27 -22.04 -22.03
CA ASN A 447 20.93 -20.69 -22.53
C ASN A 447 19.52 -20.24 -22.15
N PHE A 448 18.81 -21.06 -21.37
CA PHE A 448 17.38 -20.87 -21.08
C PHE A 448 17.07 -21.23 -19.63
N SER A 449 16.25 -20.43 -18.99
CA SER A 449 15.66 -20.74 -17.69
C SER A 449 14.16 -20.47 -17.68
N PHE A 450 13.43 -21.33 -16.99
CA PHE A 450 12.02 -21.13 -16.69
C PHE A 450 11.81 -21.36 -15.20
N ASP A 451 11.24 -20.37 -14.52
CA ASP A 451 10.93 -20.44 -13.09
C ASP A 451 9.44 -20.12 -12.90
N VAL A 452 8.80 -20.80 -11.96
CA VAL A 452 7.41 -20.53 -11.53
C VAL A 452 7.39 -20.45 -10.01
N SER A 453 6.67 -19.48 -9.47
CA SER A 453 6.49 -19.31 -8.03
C SER A 453 5.05 -19.02 -7.67
N TYR A 454 4.72 -19.39 -6.45
CA TYR A 454 3.52 -18.98 -5.76
C TYR A 454 3.92 -18.26 -4.47
N ALA A 455 3.27 -17.13 -4.19
CA ALA A 455 3.39 -16.42 -2.94
C ALA A 455 2.00 -16.02 -2.43
N LEU A 456 1.77 -16.20 -1.13
CA LEU A 456 0.57 -15.77 -0.41
C LEU A 456 0.99 -14.70 0.57
N ARG A 457 0.44 -13.50 0.44
CA ARG A 457 0.56 -12.42 1.42
C ARG A 457 -0.73 -12.28 2.21
N THR A 458 -0.61 -12.21 3.54
CA THR A 458 -1.73 -12.07 4.47
C THR A 458 -1.50 -10.93 5.45
N ASN A 459 -2.54 -10.16 5.72
CA ASN A 459 -2.60 -9.16 6.79
C ASN A 459 -4.07 -8.88 7.15
N ALA A 460 -4.32 -8.25 8.29
CA ALA A 460 -5.63 -7.77 8.70
C ALA A 460 -5.51 -6.29 9.09
N GLU A 461 -6.56 -5.51 8.85
CA GLU A 461 -6.61 -4.12 9.30
C GLU A 461 -8.01 -3.76 9.80
N MET A 462 -8.05 -2.86 10.78
CA MET A 462 -9.26 -2.19 11.24
C MET A 462 -9.53 -0.99 10.33
N TYR A 463 -10.72 -0.95 9.73
CA TYR A 463 -11.17 0.09 8.82
C TYR A 463 -12.39 0.82 9.39
N PHE A 464 -12.27 2.14 9.52
CA PHE A 464 -13.36 3.01 9.95
C PHE A 464 -14.04 3.59 8.71
N MET A 465 -15.34 3.36 8.55
CA MET A 465 -16.10 3.86 7.37
C MET A 465 -16.28 5.38 7.42
N TYR A 466 -16.33 5.96 8.61
CA TYR A 466 -16.37 7.38 8.87
C TYR A 466 -15.89 7.63 10.31
N ASN A 467 -15.53 8.88 10.63
CA ASN A 467 -14.99 9.22 11.95
C ASN A 467 -16.14 9.57 12.91
N HIS A 468 -16.54 8.62 13.77
CA HIS A 468 -17.55 8.86 14.79
C HIS A 468 -17.24 8.02 16.04
N PRO A 469 -17.36 8.56 17.27
CA PRO A 469 -16.98 7.82 18.48
C PRO A 469 -17.73 6.51 18.72
N GLU A 470 -18.94 6.38 18.17
CA GLU A 470 -19.80 5.21 18.37
C GLU A 470 -19.75 4.19 17.21
N ILE A 471 -18.96 4.45 16.17
CA ILE A 471 -18.79 3.50 15.07
C ILE A 471 -17.84 2.37 15.51
N ASN A 472 -18.24 1.12 15.26
CA ASN A 472 -17.29 0.02 15.34
C ASN A 472 -16.45 -0.01 14.05
N PRO A 473 -15.14 -0.26 14.12
CA PRO A 473 -14.36 -0.55 12.93
C PRO A 473 -14.81 -1.88 12.30
N ALA A 474 -14.71 -1.96 10.97
CA ALA A 474 -14.76 -3.23 10.26
C ALA A 474 -13.35 -3.85 10.26
N GLU A 475 -13.24 -5.14 10.55
CA GLU A 475 -11.99 -5.86 10.35
C GLU A 475 -11.92 -6.37 8.91
N ILE A 476 -10.85 -6.06 8.18
CA ILE A 476 -10.63 -6.50 6.80
C ILE A 476 -9.40 -7.40 6.77
N GLU A 477 -9.62 -8.68 6.47
CA GLU A 477 -8.58 -9.65 6.18
C GLU A 477 -8.23 -9.67 4.70
N TYR A 478 -6.94 -9.53 4.41
CA TYR A 478 -6.38 -9.53 3.07
C TYR A 478 -5.67 -10.85 2.78
N ASN A 479 -6.08 -11.54 1.73
CA ASN A 479 -5.44 -12.75 1.23
C ASN A 479 -5.02 -12.57 -0.22
N ARG A 480 -3.76 -12.17 -0.43
CA ARG A 480 -3.21 -11.83 -1.75
C ARG A 480 -2.34 -12.96 -2.28
N HIS A 481 -2.87 -13.68 -3.27
CA HIS A 481 -2.18 -14.76 -3.96
C HIS A 481 -1.49 -14.23 -5.21
N MET A 482 -0.24 -14.63 -5.42
CA MET A 482 0.61 -14.18 -6.52
C MET A 482 1.26 -15.38 -7.20
N VAL A 483 0.91 -15.61 -8.47
CA VAL A 483 1.56 -16.63 -9.30
C VAL A 483 2.44 -15.92 -10.32
N THR A 484 3.74 -16.18 -10.27
CA THR A 484 4.73 -15.54 -11.15
C THR A 484 5.41 -16.61 -11.99
N ALA A 485 5.55 -16.36 -13.28
CA ALA A 485 6.39 -17.16 -14.16
C ALA A 485 7.53 -16.28 -14.67
N THR A 486 8.73 -16.82 -14.82
CA THR A 486 9.88 -16.10 -15.36
C THR A 486 10.53 -16.89 -16.48
N LEU A 487 10.72 -16.22 -17.61
CA LEU A 487 11.54 -16.70 -18.72
C LEU A 487 12.86 -15.93 -18.70
N GLY A 488 13.97 -16.66 -18.78
CA GLY A 488 15.31 -16.09 -18.85
C GLY A 488 16.09 -16.65 -20.04
N PHE A 489 16.73 -15.76 -20.80
CA PHE A 489 17.59 -16.11 -21.93
C PHE A 489 19.00 -15.61 -21.69
N ARG A 490 19.99 -16.47 -21.88
CA ARG A 490 21.41 -16.16 -21.69
C ARG A 490 22.17 -16.30 -23.00
N PHE A 491 23.04 -15.32 -23.25
CA PHE A 491 23.84 -15.21 -24.48
C PHE A 491 25.33 -15.19 -24.19
#